data_AF-A0AAJ2PXU7-F1
#
_entry.id   AF-A0AAJ2PXU7-F1
#
_cell.length_a   1.000
_cell.length_b   1.000
_cell.length_c   1.000
_cell.angle_alpha   90.00
_cell.angle_beta   90.00
_cell.angle_gamma   90.00
#
_symmetry.space_group_name_H-M   'P 1'
#
loop_
_entity.id
_entity.type
_entity.pdbx_description
1 polymer ?
#
loop_
_entity_poly.entity_id
_entity_poly.type
_entity_poly.pdbx_seq_one_letter_code
_entity_poly.pdbx_strand_id
1 'polypeptide(L)'
;MLTEGPCAVRPVERDPVVGHNADGRMEVFVRGLDGALWHIWHIWQVAPSSGWSGWESLGGGISDPVVGSNADGRMEVFARGLDGGLWHLWQSAPSNGWF
;
A
#
# COMPACT_ATOMS: atom_id res chain seq x y z
N MET A 1 -16.94 11.55 -13.60
CA MET A 1 -15.68 11.06 -14.19
C MET A 1 -14.58 11.47 -13.23
N LEU A 2 -13.88 10.51 -12.62
CA LEU A 2 -12.76 10.84 -11.74
C LEU A 2 -11.68 11.48 -12.63
N THR A 3 -11.29 12.71 -12.30
CA THR A 3 -10.26 13.44 -13.04
C THR A 3 -8.90 12.89 -12.68
N GLU A 4 -8.04 12.69 -13.68
CA GLU A 4 -6.63 12.32 -13.51
C GLU A 4 -5.95 13.39 -12.63
N GLY A 5 -5.76 13.07 -11.34
CA GLY A 5 -4.87 13.85 -10.48
C GLY A 5 -3.40 13.59 -10.85
N PRO A 6 -2.45 14.39 -10.36
CA PRO A 6 -1.03 14.31 -10.74
C PRO A 6 -0.31 13.00 -10.33
N CYS A 7 -1.01 12.03 -9.73
CA CYS A 7 -0.44 10.71 -9.45
C CYS A 7 -0.51 9.83 -10.71
N ALA A 8 0.59 9.14 -11.03
CA ALA A 8 0.62 8.21 -12.15
C ALA A 8 -0.49 7.14 -11.98
N VAL A 9 -1.42 7.06 -12.94
CA VAL A 9 -2.45 6.01 -12.91
C VAL A 9 -1.79 4.67 -13.12
N ARG A 10 -2.01 3.76 -12.17
CA ARG A 10 -1.61 2.36 -12.29
C ARG A 10 -2.85 1.50 -12.46
N PRO A 11 -2.92 0.64 -13.48
CA PRO A 11 -3.95 -0.39 -13.56
C PRO A 11 -3.89 -1.30 -12.31
N VAL A 12 -5.04 -1.51 -11.66
CA VAL A 12 -5.19 -2.39 -10.48
C VAL A 12 -6.10 -3.57 -10.82
N GLU A 13 -5.77 -4.77 -10.35
CA GLU A 13 -6.56 -5.99 -10.63
C GLU A 13 -7.82 -6.07 -9.76
N ARG A 14 -7.75 -5.43 -8.57
CA ARG A 14 -8.66 -5.60 -7.46
C ARG A 14 -8.83 -4.30 -6.69
N ASP A 15 -9.79 -4.29 -5.78
CA ASP A 15 -10.11 -3.10 -5.00
C ASP A 15 -8.91 -2.64 -4.17
N PRO A 16 -8.60 -1.33 -4.16
CA PRO A 16 -7.55 -0.78 -3.33
C PRO A 16 -7.93 -0.85 -1.85
N VAL A 17 -6.93 -0.92 -0.98
CA VAL A 17 -7.10 -0.66 0.47
C VAL A 17 -6.36 0.61 0.85
N VAL A 18 -6.90 1.35 1.82
CA VAL A 18 -6.35 2.63 2.27
C VAL A 18 -6.03 2.57 3.75
N GLY A 19 -4.80 2.95 4.09
CA GLY A 19 -4.33 3.17 5.45
C GLY A 19 -4.12 4.65 5.74
N HIS A 20 -4.16 5.01 7.03
CA HIS A 20 -3.80 6.34 7.50
C HIS A 20 -2.48 6.23 8.28
N ASN A 21 -1.47 6.95 7.78
CA ASN A 21 -0.24 7.15 8.52
C ASN A 21 -0.52 7.92 9.82
N ALA A 22 0.32 7.71 10.84
CA ALA A 22 0.18 8.41 12.12
C ALA A 22 0.30 9.94 11.99
N ASP A 23 0.94 10.44 10.93
CA ASP A 23 1.04 11.87 10.60
C ASP A 23 -0.16 12.43 9.84
N GLY A 24 -1.20 11.62 9.59
CA GLY A 24 -2.42 12.02 8.91
C GLY A 24 -2.39 11.91 7.38
N ARG A 25 -1.28 11.43 6.78
CA ARG A 25 -1.21 11.14 5.34
C ARG A 25 -1.97 9.86 5.00
N MET A 26 -2.73 9.88 3.91
CA MET A 26 -3.31 8.66 3.34
C MET A 26 -2.26 7.88 2.54
N GLU A 27 -2.36 6.56 2.59
CA GLU A 27 -1.54 5.63 1.81
C GLU A 27 -2.41 4.51 1.27
N VAL A 28 -2.26 4.23 -0.03
CA VAL A 28 -3.10 3.29 -0.76
C VAL A 28 -2.25 2.09 -1.15
N PHE A 29 -2.77 0.89 -0.94
CA PHE A 29 -2.13 -0.38 -1.27
C PHE A 29 -2.97 -1.14 -2.28
N VAL A 30 -2.32 -1.71 -3.30
CA VAL A 30 -2.97 -2.40 -4.40
C VAL A 30 -2.16 -3.61 -4.84
N ARG A 31 -2.84 -4.63 -5.36
CA ARG A 31 -2.19 -5.70 -6.11
C ARG A 31 -1.99 -5.26 -7.58
N GLY A 32 -0.76 -5.34 -8.07
CA GLY A 32 -0.38 -4.90 -9.41
C GLY A 32 -0.72 -5.89 -10.53
N LEU A 33 -0.92 -5.36 -11.75
CA LEU A 33 -1.28 -6.08 -12.98
C LEU A 33 -0.10 -6.38 -13.93
N ASP A 34 1.14 -6.13 -13.53
CA ASP A 34 2.31 -6.10 -14.42
C ASP A 34 2.77 -7.46 -14.96
N GLY A 35 1.95 -8.51 -14.85
CA GLY A 35 2.29 -9.87 -15.31
C GLY A 35 3.43 -10.52 -14.50
N ALA A 36 4.08 -9.77 -13.61
CA ALA A 36 5.00 -10.22 -12.58
C ALA A 36 4.22 -10.35 -11.27
N LEU A 37 3.57 -11.51 -11.13
CA LEU A 37 2.61 -11.92 -10.12
C LEU A 37 3.00 -11.79 -8.62
N TRP A 38 3.73 -10.79 -8.11
CA TRP A 38 4.30 -10.92 -6.74
C TRP A 38 4.40 -9.66 -5.89
N HIS A 39 3.69 -8.57 -6.23
CA HIS A 39 3.95 -7.28 -5.58
C HIS A 39 2.68 -6.59 -5.08
N ILE A 40 2.70 -6.24 -3.80
CA ILE A 40 1.90 -5.16 -3.23
C ILE A 40 2.57 -3.85 -3.65
N TRP A 41 1.79 -3.00 -4.30
CA TRP A 41 2.20 -1.66 -4.65
C TRP A 41 1.56 -0.65 -3.73
N HIS A 42 2.29 0.41 -3.40
CA HIS A 42 1.76 1.49 -2.58
C HIS A 42 2.09 2.87 -3.15
N ILE A 43 1.25 3.83 -2.78
CA ILE A 43 1.40 5.26 -3.06
C ILE A 43 0.88 6.03 -1.85
N TRP A 44 1.53 7.12 -1.48
CA TRP A 44 1.18 7.89 -0.29
C TRP A 44 1.08 9.37 -0.59
N GLN A 45 0.27 10.09 0.19
CA GLN A 45 0.32 11.54 0.18
C GLN A 45 1.69 12.01 0.68
N VAL A 46 2.29 13.03 0.06
CA VAL A 46 3.58 13.62 0.52
C VAL A 46 3.41 14.54 1.74
N ALA A 47 2.19 15.02 1.97
CA ALA A 47 1.74 15.75 3.16
C ALA A 47 0.22 15.55 3.32
N PRO A 48 -0.36 15.71 4.52
CA PRO A 48 -1.80 15.50 4.72
C PRO A 48 -2.63 16.33 3.74
N SER A 49 -3.57 15.67 3.04
CA SER A 49 -4.44 16.32 2.04
C SER A 49 -3.70 17.04 0.90
N SER A 50 -2.48 16.60 0.58
CA SER A 50 -1.65 17.17 -0.49
C SER A 50 -1.45 16.19 -1.66
N GLY A 51 -0.48 16.47 -2.51
CA GLY A 51 -0.07 15.61 -3.62
C GLY A 51 0.39 14.22 -3.17
N TRP A 52 0.59 13.33 -4.15
CA TRP A 52 0.96 11.94 -3.94
C TRP A 52 2.39 11.66 -4.41
N SER A 53 3.00 10.63 -3.86
CA SER A 53 4.27 10.07 -4.30
C SER A 53 4.16 9.41 -5.68
N GLY A 54 5.25 8.80 -6.15
CA GLY A 54 5.18 7.75 -7.16
C GLY A 54 4.73 6.42 -6.54
N TRP A 55 4.35 5.46 -7.39
CA TRP A 55 4.10 4.09 -6.95
C TRP A 55 5.42 3.37 -6.66
N GLU A 56 5.50 2.71 -5.51
CA GLU A 56 6.62 1.85 -5.13
C GLU A 56 6.15 0.42 -4.84
N SER A 57 7.06 -0.55 -4.99
CA SER A 57 6.77 -1.97 -4.71
C SER A 57 7.22 -2.28 -3.30
N LEU A 58 6.34 -2.90 -2.52
CA LEU A 58 6.66 -3.48 -1.22
C LEU A 58 7.11 -4.94 -1.34
N GLY A 59 7.27 -5.47 -2.56
CA GLY A 59 7.44 -6.91 -2.76
C GLY A 59 6.17 -7.70 -2.41
N GLY A 60 6.30 -9.02 -2.35
CA GLY A 60 5.35 -9.96 -1.75
C GLY A 60 3.87 -9.96 -2.20
N GLY A 61 3.14 -10.97 -1.72
CA GLY A 61 1.68 -11.04 -1.72
C GLY A 61 1.01 -11.40 -3.05
N ILE A 62 0.00 -12.27 -3.00
CA ILE A 62 -0.83 -12.62 -4.17
C ILE A 62 -2.33 -12.39 -3.97
N SER A 63 -2.78 -12.17 -2.75
CA SER A 63 -4.16 -11.76 -2.50
C SER A 63 -4.27 -10.25 -2.41
N ASP A 64 -5.52 -9.80 -2.35
CA ASP A 64 -5.84 -8.44 -1.98
C ASP A 64 -5.25 -8.16 -0.59
N PRO A 65 -4.47 -7.08 -0.44
CA PRO A 65 -3.90 -6.72 0.84
C PRO A 65 -4.99 -6.23 1.78
N VAL A 66 -4.74 -6.36 3.08
CA VAL A 66 -5.47 -5.63 4.13
C VAL A 66 -4.48 -4.88 4.99
N VAL A 67 -4.87 -3.72 5.51
CA VAL A 67 -3.98 -2.85 6.31
C VAL A 67 -4.59 -2.58 7.68
N GLY A 68 -3.76 -2.60 8.71
CA GLY A 68 -4.11 -2.24 10.08
C GLY A 68 -3.09 -1.28 10.69
N SER A 69 -3.48 -0.61 11.77
CA SER A 69 -2.61 0.26 12.55
C SER A 69 -2.24 -0.43 13.86
N ASN A 70 -0.95 -0.50 14.14
CA ASN A 70 -0.41 -0.95 15.41
C ASN A 70 -0.58 0.14 16.48
N ALA A 71 -0.63 -0.27 17.75
CA ALA A 71 -0.77 0.65 18.89
C ALA A 71 0.39 1.65 19.03
N ASP A 72 1.55 1.34 18.44
CA ASP A 72 2.72 2.22 18.39
C ASP A 72 2.68 3.25 17.24
N GLY A 73 1.61 3.26 16.44
CA GLY A 73 1.39 4.17 15.32
C GLY A 73 1.96 3.70 13.98
N ARG A 74 2.60 2.52 13.92
CA ARG A 74 3.04 1.92 12.65
C ARG A 74 1.87 1.29 11.92
N MET A 75 1.90 1.32 10.59
CA MET A 75 0.99 0.49 9.79
C MET A 75 1.60 -0.88 9.51
N GLU A 76 0.72 -1.85 9.31
CA GLU A 76 1.05 -3.22 8.96
C GLU A 76 0.08 -3.74 7.90
N VAL A 77 0.64 -4.33 6.85
CA VAL A 77 -0.09 -4.86 5.70
C VAL A 77 -0.01 -6.37 5.73
N PHE A 78 -1.14 -7.04 5.52
CA PHE A 78 -1.26 -8.48 5.49
C PHE A 78 -1.79 -8.94 4.13
N ALA A 79 -1.28 -10.07 3.63
CA ALA A 79 -1.77 -10.72 2.43
C ALA A 79 -1.53 -12.23 2.52
N ARG A 80 -2.27 -13.01 1.72
CA ARG A 80 -2.00 -14.43 1.55
C ARG A 80 -0.89 -14.62 0.50
N GLY A 81 0.08 -15.48 0.81
CA GLY A 81 1.15 -15.91 -0.10
C GLY A 81 0.74 -17.09 -0.98
N LEU A 82 1.62 -17.51 -1.89
CA LEU A 82 1.42 -18.68 -2.76
C LEU A 82 1.29 -20.00 -2.04
N ASP A 83 2.02 -20.10 -0.94
CA ASP A 83 2.01 -21.24 -0.04
C ASP A 83 0.68 -21.37 0.71
N GLY A 84 -0.26 -20.42 0.50
CA GLY A 84 -1.50 -20.33 1.24
C GLY A 84 -1.31 -19.77 2.65
N GLY A 85 -0.08 -19.41 3.03
CA GLY A 85 0.28 -18.82 4.31
C GLY A 85 -0.10 -17.36 4.41
N LEU A 86 -0.15 -16.84 5.63
CA LEU A 86 -0.28 -15.42 5.91
C LEU A 86 1.11 -14.77 5.85
N TRP A 87 1.22 -13.73 5.04
CA TRP A 87 2.40 -12.88 4.91
C TRP A 87 2.05 -11.47 5.37
N HIS A 88 3.05 -10.76 5.87
CA HIS A 88 2.87 -9.40 6.36
C HIS A 88 4.16 -8.58 6.24
N LEU A 89 3.98 -7.27 6.13
CA LEU A 89 5.04 -6.25 6.09
C LEU A 89 4.63 -5.10 7.01
N TRP A 90 5.59 -4.44 7.64
CA TRP A 90 5.30 -3.36 8.59
C TRP A 90 6.19 -2.15 8.38
N GLN A 91 5.68 -0.98 8.74
CA GLN A 91 6.52 0.22 8.79
C GLN A 91 7.63 0.06 9.84
N SER A 92 8.83 0.52 9.52
CA SER A 92 10.00 0.56 10.41
C SER A 92 9.81 1.49 11.61
N ALA A 93 9.10 2.59 11.40
CA ALA A 93 8.67 3.57 12.39
C ALA A 93 7.35 4.22 11.90
N PRO A 94 6.56 4.87 12.77
CA PRO A 94 5.31 5.49 12.34
C PRO A 94 5.53 6.42 11.15
N SER A 95 4.76 6.23 10.09
CA SER A 95 4.81 7.06 8.87
C SER A 95 6.13 7.04 8.08
N ASN A 96 6.95 6.00 8.26
CA ASN A 96 8.24 5.81 7.57
C ASN A 96 8.24 4.57 6.66
N GLY A 97 9.41 4.21 6.10
CA GLY A 97 9.58 3.09 5.18
C GLY A 97 9.26 1.71 5.79
N TRP A 98 9.20 0.69 4.92
CA TRP A 98 8.67 -0.65 5.20
C TRP A 98 9.74 -1.73 5.33
N PHE A 99 9.41 -2.80 6.07
CA PHE A 99 10.15 -4.07 6.17
C PHE A 99 9.32 -5.24 5.65
#